data_AF-A0A5N6ZHT6-F1
#
_entry.id   AF-A0A5N6ZHT6-F1
#
_cell.length_a   1.000
_cell.length_b   1.000
_cell.length_c   1.000
_cell.angle_alpha   90.00
_cell.angle_beta   90.00
_cell.angle_gamma   90.00
#
_symmetry.space_group_name_H-M   'P 1'
#
loop_
_entity.id
_entity.type
_entity.pdbx_description
1 polymer ?
#
loop_
_entity_poly.entity_id
_entity_poly.type
_entity_poly.pdbx_seq_one_letter_code
_entity_poly.pdbx_strand_id
1 'polypeptide(L)'
;MASDGLPVRVLPTINLSAGHTFLLPSKRINETNDVSEFQRSRAYVDIMTFLLQLNRAMFPEKSVDGQVQTWFLTSEAVTFSAPVRRLQELLSKLEVALEETPLESGEWRYANGGYRRWHDTVAEDASKFLEECLSPEILHAQSSDPGGATADIELKEYFMGSWGSHERMDYGTGHELSFLAFLAALWKLNGFPKADPGVEERAIVIGVIEPYLALMRAVIKKFKLEPAGSHGVWGLDDHSFLPYIFGSAQLAPALSQSDRIPEEGSLLNAPDPDDINKKNIVEKERRVNMYFSAIGFIYDVKSGPFWAHSPMLFDISGIHAGWAKINKGMIKMYNAEVLAKFPVVQHFRFGSLFSWDRDPNAIPPPPRMQTMSGPQTQPQPVSSSTRPDPGPDMKAPWATARVSGGSSTMSRIPPALPDTSRLPPGPMAPTRAPWTSSQPAGPAPTGDPEDLTTKAPGVK
;
A
#
# COMPACT_ATOMS: atom_id res chain seq x y z
N MET A 1 20.59 -6.45 -35.42
CA MET A 1 19.47 -7.32 -35.01
C MET A 1 18.75 -6.60 -33.91
N ALA A 2 17.51 -6.18 -34.16
CA ALA A 2 16.72 -5.43 -33.19
C ALA A 2 16.49 -6.31 -31.96
N SER A 3 16.91 -5.84 -30.80
CA SER A 3 16.50 -6.40 -29.53
C SER A 3 15.01 -6.10 -29.37
N ASP A 4 14.15 -7.08 -29.63
CA ASP A 4 12.74 -7.03 -29.26
C ASP A 4 12.62 -7.07 -27.72
N GLY A 5 12.95 -5.95 -27.09
CA GLY A 5 12.58 -5.67 -25.72
C GLY A 5 11.06 -5.51 -25.69
N LEU A 6 10.40 -6.27 -24.81
CA LEU A 6 8.98 -6.06 -24.56
C LEU A 6 8.79 -4.60 -24.12
N PRO A 7 7.97 -3.80 -24.83
CA PRO A 7 7.77 -2.40 -24.47
C PRO A 7 7.19 -2.33 -23.06
N VAL A 8 7.78 -1.46 -22.22
CA VAL A 8 7.24 -1.14 -20.90
C VAL A 8 5.81 -0.66 -21.10
N ARG A 9 4.85 -1.29 -20.41
CA ARG A 9 3.46 -0.86 -20.47
C ARG A 9 3.33 0.49 -19.77
N VAL A 10 2.88 1.49 -20.51
CA VAL A 10 2.59 2.85 -20.04
C VAL A 10 1.07 3.05 -20.03
N LEU A 11 0.57 3.83 -19.07
CA LEU A 11 -0.85 4.17 -18.99
C LEU A 11 -1.25 4.96 -20.25
N PRO A 12 -2.21 4.48 -21.06
CA PRO A 12 -2.63 5.20 -22.27
C PRO A 12 -3.31 6.52 -21.95
N THR A 13 -3.01 7.53 -22.77
CA THR A 13 -3.65 8.83 -22.74
C THR A 13 -4.88 8.87 -23.63
N ILE A 14 -5.89 9.63 -23.24
CA ILE A 14 -7.11 9.89 -23.99
C ILE A 14 -6.85 11.00 -25.01
N ASN A 15 -7.27 10.77 -26.25
CA ASN A 15 -7.25 11.82 -27.28
C ASN A 15 -8.53 12.65 -27.19
N LEU A 16 -8.50 13.74 -26.43
CA LEU A 16 -9.65 14.63 -26.25
C LEU A 16 -10.16 15.22 -27.58
N SER A 17 -9.29 15.39 -28.58
CA SER A 17 -9.69 15.87 -29.92
C SER A 17 -10.53 14.85 -30.70
N ALA A 18 -10.48 13.57 -30.35
CA ALA A 18 -11.33 12.52 -30.93
C ALA A 18 -12.71 12.42 -30.24
N GLY A 19 -12.95 13.24 -29.22
CA GLY A 19 -14.12 13.14 -28.34
C GLY A 19 -13.95 12.07 -27.27
N HIS A 20 -14.46 12.37 -26.07
CA HIS A 20 -14.57 11.42 -24.96
C HIS A 20 -15.90 11.63 -24.24
N THR A 21 -16.54 10.55 -23.80
CA THR A 21 -17.78 10.64 -23.02
C THR A 21 -17.44 10.49 -21.54
N PHE A 22 -17.45 11.60 -20.82
CA PHE A 22 -17.25 11.59 -19.37
C PHE A 22 -18.50 11.08 -18.65
N LEU A 23 -18.31 10.42 -17.51
CA LEU A 23 -19.37 9.83 -16.70
C LEU A 23 -19.30 10.37 -15.28
N LEU A 24 -20.47 10.54 -14.64
CA LEU A 24 -20.52 10.87 -13.22
C LEU A 24 -19.91 9.72 -12.39
N PRO A 25 -18.96 9.99 -11.48
CA PRO A 25 -18.38 8.98 -10.61
C PRO A 25 -19.44 8.28 -9.76
N SER A 26 -19.40 6.95 -9.76
CA SER A 26 -20.40 6.12 -9.09
C SER A 26 -19.76 5.03 -8.23
N LYS A 27 -20.40 4.68 -7.12
CA LYS A 27 -19.99 3.52 -6.31
C LYS A 27 -20.37 2.22 -7.02
N ARG A 28 -19.41 1.31 -7.18
CA ARG A 28 -19.62 0.00 -7.82
C ARG A 28 -19.26 -1.18 -6.93
N ILE A 29 -18.39 -1.00 -5.94
CA ILE A 29 -18.00 -2.05 -4.98
C ILE A 29 -18.89 -1.92 -3.74
N ASN A 30 -19.89 -2.79 -3.62
CA ASN A 30 -20.85 -2.80 -2.53
C ASN A 30 -20.70 -4.04 -1.64
N GLU A 31 -20.22 -5.15 -2.20
CA GLU A 31 -19.94 -6.38 -1.48
C GLU A 31 -18.60 -7.00 -1.89
N THR A 32 -18.20 -8.08 -1.21
CA THR A 32 -16.90 -8.74 -1.44
C THR A 32 -16.78 -9.33 -2.84
N ASN A 33 -17.88 -9.78 -3.46
CA ASN A 33 -17.86 -10.33 -4.81
C ASN A 33 -17.53 -9.28 -5.88
N ASP A 34 -17.98 -8.04 -5.67
CA ASP A 34 -17.70 -6.92 -6.58
C ASP A 34 -16.19 -6.64 -6.69
N VAL A 35 -15.41 -6.94 -5.65
CA VAL A 35 -13.94 -6.81 -5.71
C VAL A 35 -13.36 -7.70 -6.81
N SER A 36 -13.95 -8.87 -7.04
CA SER A 36 -13.49 -9.75 -8.12
C SER A 36 -13.77 -9.15 -9.50
N GLU A 37 -14.89 -8.43 -9.66
CA GLU A 37 -15.20 -7.69 -10.89
C GLU A 37 -14.29 -6.48 -11.05
N PHE A 38 -14.03 -5.75 -9.97
CA PHE A 38 -13.04 -4.67 -9.95
C PHE A 38 -11.69 -5.16 -10.48
N GLN A 39 -11.18 -6.30 -10.00
CA GLN A 39 -9.91 -6.88 -10.47
C GLN A 39 -9.89 -7.27 -11.95
N ARG A 40 -11.05 -7.33 -12.61
CA ARG A 40 -11.20 -7.57 -14.05
C ARG A 40 -11.58 -6.31 -14.83
N SER A 41 -11.72 -5.16 -14.16
CA SER A 41 -12.12 -3.90 -14.79
C SER A 41 -10.94 -3.18 -15.44
N ARG A 42 -11.23 -2.27 -16.37
CA ARG A 42 -10.24 -1.35 -16.95
C ARG A 42 -9.64 -0.43 -15.87
N ALA A 43 -10.45 0.02 -14.91
CA ALA A 43 -9.99 0.82 -13.78
C ALA A 43 -8.83 0.14 -13.03
N TYR A 44 -8.97 -1.13 -12.66
CA TYR A 44 -7.91 -1.87 -11.97
C TYR A 44 -6.64 -1.99 -12.83
N VAL A 45 -6.80 -2.30 -14.11
CA VAL A 45 -5.68 -2.42 -15.05
C VAL A 45 -4.93 -1.10 -15.20
N ASP A 46 -5.65 0.01 -15.29
CA ASP A 46 -5.08 1.35 -15.42
C ASP A 46 -4.35 1.79 -14.14
N ILE A 47 -4.97 1.58 -12.96
CA ILE A 47 -4.35 1.86 -11.65
C ILE A 47 -3.04 1.08 -11.51
N MET A 48 -3.05 -0.23 -11.78
CA MET A 48 -1.86 -1.07 -11.70
C MET A 48 -0.81 -0.66 -12.74
N THR A 49 -1.22 -0.32 -13.96
CA THR A 49 -0.30 0.14 -15.01
C THR A 49 0.41 1.41 -14.57
N PHE A 50 -0.32 2.40 -14.03
CA PHE A 50 0.27 3.64 -13.56
C PHE A 50 1.21 3.43 -12.37
N LEU A 51 0.80 2.63 -11.38
CA LEU A 51 1.64 2.29 -10.24
C LEU A 51 2.98 1.67 -10.68
N LEU A 52 2.92 0.71 -11.62
CA LEU A 52 4.11 0.02 -12.13
C LEU A 52 4.98 0.94 -13.00
N GLN A 53 4.36 1.82 -13.78
CA GLN A 53 5.03 2.85 -14.57
C GLN A 53 5.83 3.79 -13.66
N LEU A 54 5.20 4.34 -12.62
CA LEU A 54 5.87 5.18 -11.63
C LEU A 54 6.97 4.41 -10.86
N ASN A 55 6.68 3.18 -10.46
CA ASN A 55 7.64 2.34 -9.74
C ASN A 55 8.89 2.04 -10.58
N ARG A 56 8.73 1.72 -11.87
CA ARG A 56 9.87 1.50 -12.77
C ARG A 56 10.74 2.74 -12.87
N ALA A 57 10.12 3.92 -12.97
CA ALA A 57 10.88 5.16 -13.06
C ALA A 57 11.83 5.28 -11.85
N MET A 58 11.40 4.91 -10.65
CA MET A 58 12.19 5.08 -9.42
C MET A 58 13.42 4.17 -9.26
N PHE A 59 13.64 3.18 -10.12
CA PHE A 59 14.90 2.42 -10.10
C PHE A 59 16.09 3.30 -10.49
N PRO A 60 17.29 3.13 -9.89
CA PRO A 60 18.50 3.78 -10.35
C PRO A 60 18.73 3.50 -11.84
N GLU A 61 19.18 4.49 -12.59
CA GLU A 61 19.42 4.34 -14.03
C GLU A 61 20.89 4.01 -14.29
N LYS A 62 21.14 3.03 -15.14
CA LYS A 62 22.48 2.71 -15.61
C LYS A 62 22.68 3.25 -17.01
N SER A 63 23.65 4.15 -17.18
CA SER A 63 24.01 4.68 -18.49
C SER A 63 24.82 3.67 -19.31
N VAL A 64 24.95 3.94 -20.61
CA VAL A 64 25.75 3.12 -21.54
C VAL A 64 27.22 3.06 -21.11
N ASP A 65 27.73 4.14 -20.52
CA ASP A 65 29.11 4.24 -20.00
C ASP A 65 29.29 3.55 -18.63
N GLY A 66 28.24 2.91 -18.11
CA GLY A 66 28.25 2.20 -16.84
C GLY A 66 28.11 3.09 -15.60
N GLN A 67 27.87 4.40 -15.77
CA GLN A 67 27.55 5.30 -14.66
C GLN A 67 26.15 4.99 -14.13
N VAL A 68 25.99 5.09 -12.81
CA VAL A 68 24.70 4.86 -12.15
C VAL A 68 24.17 6.17 -11.60
N GLN A 69 23.00 6.59 -12.08
CA GLN A 69 22.25 7.72 -11.57
C GLN A 69 21.21 7.22 -10.57
N THR A 70 21.30 7.69 -9.32
CA THR A 70 20.32 7.39 -8.27
C THR A 70 19.29 8.51 -8.15
N TRP A 71 18.12 8.18 -7.60
CA TRP A 71 16.97 9.07 -7.58
C TRP A 71 16.46 9.27 -6.16
N PHE A 72 17.33 9.78 -5.30
CA PHE A 72 17.00 10.13 -3.93
C PHE A 72 16.09 11.37 -3.87
N LEU A 73 15.39 11.53 -2.74
CA LEU A 73 14.45 12.64 -2.52
C LEU A 73 15.10 14.02 -2.66
N THR A 74 16.39 14.13 -2.34
CA THR A 74 17.18 15.36 -2.44
C THR A 74 17.98 15.46 -3.74
N SER A 75 17.65 14.65 -4.76
CA SER A 75 18.42 14.63 -6.01
C SER A 75 18.15 15.89 -6.86
N GLU A 76 19.19 16.68 -7.10
CA GLU A 76 19.14 17.83 -8.00
C GLU A 76 19.01 17.43 -9.48
N ALA A 77 19.21 16.15 -9.80
CA ALA A 77 19.05 15.62 -11.15
C ALA A 77 17.59 15.53 -11.61
N VAL A 78 16.63 15.71 -10.69
CA VAL A 78 15.20 15.65 -10.99
C VAL A 78 14.71 17.03 -11.36
N THR A 79 14.33 17.21 -12.62
CA THR A 79 13.72 18.46 -13.10
C THR A 79 12.21 18.38 -13.00
N PHE A 80 11.58 19.40 -12.42
CA PHE A 80 10.12 19.49 -12.30
C PHE A 80 9.52 20.29 -13.46
N SER A 81 8.59 19.66 -14.17
CA SER A 81 7.77 20.27 -15.21
C SER A 81 6.82 21.34 -14.63
N ALA A 82 6.25 22.18 -15.48
CA ALA A 82 5.29 23.19 -15.02
C ALA A 82 4.06 22.57 -14.32
N PRO A 83 3.42 21.49 -14.83
CA PRO A 83 2.34 20.82 -14.11
C PRO A 83 2.75 20.28 -12.73
N VAL A 84 3.95 19.68 -12.61
CA VAL A 84 4.47 19.22 -11.32
C VAL A 84 4.66 20.38 -10.35
N ARG A 85 5.19 21.51 -10.80
CA ARG A 85 5.35 22.71 -9.96
C ARG A 85 4.01 23.29 -9.50
N ARG A 86 2.98 23.28 -10.35
CA ARG A 86 1.63 23.72 -9.94
C ARG A 86 1.03 22.81 -8.88
N LEU A 87 1.25 21.50 -8.99
CA LEU A 87 0.87 20.53 -7.95
C LEU A 87 1.66 20.74 -6.64
N GLN A 88 2.95 21.08 -6.72
CA GLN A 88 3.73 21.47 -5.54
C GLN A 88 3.17 22.72 -4.86
N GLU A 89 2.86 23.75 -5.63
CA GLU A 89 2.25 24.99 -5.12
C GLU A 89 0.91 24.73 -4.44
N LEU A 90 0.07 23.85 -5.02
CA LEU A 90 -1.17 23.39 -4.39
C LEU A 90 -0.89 22.73 -3.03
N LEU A 91 0.05 21.78 -2.97
CA LEU A 91 0.38 21.09 -1.72
C LEU A 91 0.93 22.07 -0.66
N SER A 92 1.73 23.05 -1.06
CA SER A 92 2.18 24.12 -0.17
C SER A 92 1.03 24.99 0.36
N LYS A 93 0.01 25.29 -0.45
CA LYS A 93 -1.19 26.01 0.03
C LYS A 93 -1.96 25.19 1.07
N LEU A 94 -2.06 23.87 0.87
CA LEU A 94 -2.70 22.97 1.84
C LEU A 94 -1.89 22.82 3.13
N GLU A 95 -0.56 22.89 3.06
CA GLU A 95 0.33 22.94 4.21
C GLU A 95 0.15 24.23 5.01
N VAL A 96 0.06 25.39 4.34
CA VAL A 96 -0.27 26.67 4.99
C VAL A 96 -1.65 26.60 5.67
N ALA A 97 -2.68 26.10 4.97
CA ALA A 97 -4.00 25.91 5.57
C ALA A 97 -3.96 24.95 6.77
N LEU A 98 -3.12 23.91 6.71
CA LEU A 98 -2.89 23.02 7.84
C LEU A 98 -2.32 23.80 9.01
N GLU A 99 -1.26 24.59 8.83
CA GLU A 99 -0.63 25.40 9.88
C GLU A 99 -1.62 26.36 10.53
N GLU A 100 -2.39 27.09 9.71
CA GLU A 100 -3.38 28.09 10.14
C GLU A 100 -4.57 27.48 10.87
N THR A 101 -4.91 26.21 10.61
CA THR A 101 -6.04 25.55 11.27
C THR A 101 -5.73 25.26 12.75
N PRO A 102 -6.43 25.89 13.72
CA PRO A 102 -6.18 25.65 15.13
C PRO A 102 -6.76 24.31 15.57
N LEU A 103 -6.10 23.68 16.56
CA LEU A 103 -6.69 22.54 17.28
C LEU A 103 -7.91 22.99 18.07
N GLU A 104 -8.94 22.15 18.12
CA GLU A 104 -10.08 22.39 19.01
C GLU A 104 -9.68 22.18 20.47
N SER A 105 -10.11 23.10 21.32
CA SER A 105 -9.95 23.03 22.78
C SER A 105 -10.76 21.86 23.37
N GLY A 106 -10.25 21.27 24.45
CA GLY A 106 -10.92 20.20 25.19
C GLY A 106 -10.07 18.92 25.29
N GLU A 107 -10.57 17.93 26.03
CA GLU A 107 -9.93 16.61 26.13
C GLU A 107 -10.37 15.71 24.99
N TRP A 108 -9.51 15.55 23.99
CA TRP A 108 -9.73 14.65 22.85
C TRP A 108 -8.97 13.35 23.07
N ARG A 109 -9.70 12.23 23.23
CA ARG A 109 -9.12 10.88 23.32
C ARG A 109 -8.65 10.36 21.95
N TYR A 110 -9.32 10.76 20.88
CA TYR A 110 -9.07 10.35 19.49
C TYR A 110 -8.76 11.58 18.62
N ALA A 111 -9.07 11.53 17.33
CA ALA A 111 -8.82 12.61 16.39
C ALA A 111 -9.45 13.95 16.82
N ASN A 112 -8.70 15.04 16.68
CA ASN A 112 -9.10 16.40 17.03
C ASN A 112 -10.03 16.98 15.95
N GLY A 113 -11.14 17.60 16.37
CA GLY A 113 -12.15 18.17 15.46
C GLY A 113 -11.64 19.25 14.51
N GLY A 114 -10.48 19.86 14.79
CA GLY A 114 -9.82 20.80 13.88
C GLY A 114 -9.52 20.21 12.50
N TYR A 115 -9.40 18.89 12.39
CA TYR A 115 -9.28 18.21 11.09
C TYR A 115 -10.47 18.48 10.17
N ARG A 116 -11.70 18.50 10.69
CA ARG A 116 -12.88 18.78 9.87
C ARG A 116 -12.82 20.17 9.26
N ARG A 117 -12.41 21.17 10.04
CA ARG A 117 -12.20 22.54 9.51
C ARG A 117 -11.15 22.57 8.40
N TRP A 118 -10.00 21.91 8.61
CA TRP A 118 -8.98 21.83 7.56
C TRP A 118 -9.52 21.15 6.30
N HIS A 119 -10.24 20.03 6.46
CA HIS A 119 -10.85 19.29 5.36
C HIS A 119 -11.94 20.11 4.64
N ASP A 120 -12.74 20.90 5.37
CA ASP A 120 -13.73 21.82 4.80
C ASP A 120 -13.04 22.89 3.96
N THR A 121 -11.92 23.47 4.43
CA THR A 121 -11.11 24.39 3.63
C THR A 121 -10.59 23.73 2.35
N VAL A 122 -10.10 22.49 2.42
CA VAL A 122 -9.71 21.74 1.22
C VAL A 122 -10.88 21.57 0.25
N ALA A 123 -12.09 21.29 0.76
CA ALA A 123 -13.29 21.10 -0.05
C ALA A 123 -13.77 22.39 -0.72
N GLU A 124 -13.71 23.51 -0.01
CA GLU A 124 -14.07 24.84 -0.51
C GLU A 124 -13.12 25.28 -1.64
N ASP A 125 -11.82 25.07 -1.47
CA ASP A 125 -10.80 25.45 -2.47
C ASP A 125 -10.60 24.42 -3.59
N ALA A 126 -11.17 23.22 -3.48
CA ALA A 126 -10.91 22.11 -4.42
C ALA A 126 -11.10 22.50 -5.90
N SER A 127 -12.16 23.23 -6.24
CA SER A 127 -12.40 23.65 -7.63
C SER A 127 -11.32 24.63 -8.11
N LYS A 128 -10.98 25.61 -7.29
CA LYS A 128 -9.92 26.59 -7.57
C LYS A 128 -8.56 25.90 -7.75
N PHE A 129 -8.24 24.93 -6.90
CA PHE A 129 -7.01 24.16 -7.02
C PHE A 129 -6.91 23.37 -8.32
N LEU A 130 -8.02 22.78 -8.80
CA LEU A 130 -8.05 22.10 -10.09
C LEU A 130 -7.84 23.08 -11.25
N GLU A 131 -8.47 24.25 -11.21
CA GLU A 131 -8.31 25.33 -12.19
C GLU A 131 -6.88 25.87 -12.26
N GLU A 132 -6.19 25.94 -11.11
CA GLU A 132 -4.79 26.36 -11.05
C GLU A 132 -3.83 25.26 -11.58
N CYS A 133 -4.16 23.98 -11.40
CA CYS A 133 -3.27 22.87 -11.78
C CYS A 133 -3.37 22.48 -13.26
N LEU A 134 -4.56 22.56 -13.85
CA LEU A 134 -4.87 22.10 -15.20
C LEU A 134 -5.20 23.27 -16.13
N SER A 135 -4.93 23.09 -17.42
CA SER A 135 -5.38 24.07 -18.40
C SER A 135 -6.92 23.96 -18.57
N PRO A 136 -7.62 25.08 -18.88
CA PRO A 136 -9.06 25.06 -19.12
C PRO A 136 -9.49 24.07 -20.20
N GLU A 137 -8.63 23.83 -21.20
CA GLU A 137 -8.89 22.86 -22.28
C GLU A 137 -8.96 21.42 -21.78
N ILE A 138 -8.22 21.09 -20.72
CA ILE A 138 -8.23 19.77 -20.09
C ILE A 138 -9.37 19.66 -19.09
N LEU A 139 -9.50 20.67 -18.23
CA LEU A 139 -10.45 20.66 -17.11
C LEU A 139 -11.91 20.72 -17.60
N HIS A 140 -12.17 21.58 -18.59
CA HIS A 140 -13.50 21.79 -19.19
C HIS A 140 -13.63 21.10 -20.55
N ALA A 141 -12.85 20.05 -20.79
CA ALA A 141 -12.97 19.24 -22.00
C ALA A 141 -14.42 18.80 -22.17
N GLN A 142 -15.05 19.22 -23.27
CA GLN A 142 -16.46 18.94 -23.51
C GLN A 142 -16.66 17.44 -23.69
N SER A 143 -17.62 16.89 -22.96
CA SER A 143 -18.09 15.53 -23.20
C SER A 143 -18.72 15.44 -24.59
N SER A 144 -18.55 14.28 -25.22
CA SER A 144 -19.25 13.97 -26.47
C SER A 144 -20.77 13.88 -26.30
N ASP A 145 -21.25 13.74 -25.06
CA ASP A 145 -22.67 13.82 -24.70
C ASP A 145 -23.06 15.26 -24.34
N PRO A 146 -23.95 15.93 -25.09
CA PRO A 146 -24.39 17.30 -24.80
C PRO A 146 -25.10 17.40 -23.43
N GLY A 147 -24.46 18.10 -22.48
CA GLY A 147 -24.95 18.21 -21.10
C GLY A 147 -24.49 17.08 -20.17
N GLY A 148 -23.60 16.20 -20.64
CA GLY A 148 -22.94 15.18 -19.82
C GLY A 148 -21.96 15.77 -18.81
N ALA A 149 -21.40 14.89 -17.97
CA ALA A 149 -20.36 15.26 -17.01
C ALA A 149 -19.12 15.80 -17.72
N THR A 150 -18.27 16.50 -16.98
CA THR A 150 -16.97 17.01 -17.45
C THR A 150 -15.83 16.34 -16.66
N ALA A 151 -14.60 16.46 -17.16
CA ALA A 151 -13.43 15.83 -16.54
C ALA A 151 -13.22 16.29 -15.09
N ASP A 152 -13.49 17.57 -14.81
CA ASP A 152 -13.41 18.19 -13.49
C ASP A 152 -14.25 17.46 -12.42
N ILE A 153 -15.44 16.95 -12.75
CA ILE A 153 -16.30 16.25 -11.79
C ILE A 153 -15.61 14.97 -11.32
N GLU A 154 -15.07 14.19 -12.25
CA GLU A 154 -14.38 12.94 -11.95
C GLU A 154 -13.02 13.19 -11.27
N LEU A 155 -12.28 14.22 -11.70
CA LEU A 155 -11.05 14.65 -11.04
C LEU A 155 -11.27 15.12 -9.59
N LYS A 156 -12.31 15.91 -9.34
CA LYS A 156 -12.65 16.42 -8.02
C LYS A 156 -13.00 15.29 -7.05
N GLU A 157 -13.66 14.24 -7.53
CA GLU A 157 -13.97 13.06 -6.71
C GLU A 157 -12.69 12.36 -6.21
N TYR A 158 -11.71 12.12 -7.09
CA TYR A 158 -10.43 11.51 -6.70
C TYR A 158 -9.60 12.44 -5.82
N PHE A 159 -9.57 13.74 -6.15
CA PHE A 159 -8.90 14.75 -5.33
C PHE A 159 -9.47 14.75 -3.91
N MET A 160 -10.79 14.89 -3.75
CA MET A 160 -11.41 14.92 -2.42
C MET A 160 -11.26 13.60 -1.67
N GLY A 161 -11.24 12.46 -2.38
CA GLY A 161 -10.96 11.15 -1.78
C GLY A 161 -9.55 11.02 -1.20
N SER A 162 -8.63 11.92 -1.52
CA SER A 162 -7.20 11.82 -1.16
C SER A 162 -6.85 12.22 0.27
N TRP A 163 -7.74 12.93 0.97
CA TRP A 163 -7.40 13.68 2.19
C TRP A 163 -7.85 13.03 3.50
N GLY A 164 -8.38 11.81 3.43
CA GLY A 164 -8.99 11.12 4.57
C GLY A 164 -10.51 11.20 4.57
N SER A 165 -11.13 10.69 5.62
CA SER A 165 -12.59 10.70 5.80
C SER A 165 -12.99 11.85 6.72
N HIS A 166 -13.74 12.82 6.19
CA HIS A 166 -14.27 13.93 6.98
C HIS A 166 -15.09 13.45 8.19
N GLU A 167 -16.01 12.49 7.99
CA GLU A 167 -16.92 12.01 9.05
C GLU A 167 -16.20 11.15 10.08
N ARG A 168 -15.34 10.25 9.62
CA ARG A 168 -14.65 9.29 10.50
C ARG A 168 -13.38 9.85 11.12
N MET A 169 -12.82 10.91 10.54
CA MET A 169 -11.52 11.49 10.93
C MET A 169 -10.40 10.45 10.92
N ASP A 170 -10.43 9.59 9.89
CA ASP A 170 -9.44 8.55 9.65
C ASP A 170 -8.76 8.76 8.29
N TYR A 171 -7.57 8.17 8.14
CA TYR A 171 -6.83 8.15 6.88
C TYR A 171 -6.15 6.79 6.69
N GLY A 172 -6.02 6.35 5.44
CA GLY A 172 -5.40 5.06 5.13
C GLY A 172 -5.22 4.84 3.62
N THR A 173 -4.86 3.62 3.26
CA THR A 173 -4.42 3.26 1.90
C THR A 173 -5.48 3.44 0.80
N GLY A 174 -6.77 3.48 1.15
CA GLY A 174 -7.84 3.83 0.20
C GLY A 174 -7.83 5.31 -0.22
N HIS A 175 -7.40 6.19 0.68
CA HIS A 175 -7.23 7.62 0.41
C HIS A 175 -5.94 7.85 -0.39
N GLU A 176 -4.86 7.18 -0.01
CA GLU A 176 -3.61 7.14 -0.78
C GLU A 176 -3.84 6.66 -2.23
N LEU A 177 -4.68 5.63 -2.41
CA LEU A 177 -5.12 5.15 -3.73
C LEU A 177 -5.90 6.21 -4.51
N SER A 178 -6.75 7.00 -3.83
CA SER A 178 -7.48 8.09 -4.48
C SER A 178 -6.54 9.17 -5.00
N PHE A 179 -5.45 9.47 -4.29
CA PHE A 179 -4.43 10.41 -4.76
C PHE A 179 -3.66 9.86 -5.97
N LEU A 180 -3.31 8.57 -5.95
CA LEU A 180 -2.72 7.91 -7.12
C LEU A 180 -3.65 7.96 -8.33
N ALA A 181 -4.95 7.72 -8.12
CA ALA A 181 -5.96 7.79 -9.17
C ALA A 181 -6.14 9.22 -9.69
N PHE A 182 -6.09 10.23 -8.83
CA PHE A 182 -6.10 11.64 -9.24
C PHE A 182 -4.93 11.93 -10.21
N LEU A 183 -3.70 11.57 -9.84
CA LEU A 183 -2.52 11.77 -10.70
C LEU A 183 -2.58 10.95 -12.00
N ALA A 184 -3.08 9.72 -11.94
CA ALA A 184 -3.32 8.90 -13.12
C ALA A 184 -4.39 9.52 -14.04
N ALA A 185 -5.45 10.11 -13.49
CA ALA A 185 -6.46 10.83 -14.28
C ALA A 185 -5.84 12.05 -14.99
N LEU A 186 -5.00 12.84 -14.31
CA LEU A 186 -4.25 13.93 -14.95
C LEU A 186 -3.36 13.40 -16.08
N TRP A 187 -2.67 12.28 -15.87
CA TRP A 187 -1.87 11.62 -16.91
C TRP A 187 -2.72 11.21 -18.11
N LYS A 188 -3.85 10.53 -17.88
CA LYS A 188 -4.76 10.08 -18.95
C LYS A 188 -5.28 11.25 -19.77
N LEU A 189 -5.45 12.42 -19.17
CA LEU A 189 -5.93 13.63 -19.83
C LEU A 189 -4.81 14.44 -20.54
N ASN A 190 -3.59 13.90 -20.65
CA ASN A 190 -2.41 14.63 -21.15
C ASN A 190 -2.08 15.89 -20.33
N GLY A 191 -2.30 15.86 -19.01
CA GLY A 191 -1.98 16.97 -18.11
C GLY A 191 -0.49 17.18 -17.85
N PHE A 192 0.35 16.20 -18.20
CA PHE A 192 1.80 16.24 -18.06
C PHE A 192 2.49 16.29 -19.44
N PRO A 193 3.68 16.90 -19.55
CA PRO A 193 4.41 16.94 -20.82
C PRO A 193 4.84 15.55 -21.29
N LYS A 194 4.96 15.40 -22.61
CA LYS A 194 5.59 14.21 -23.22
C LYS A 194 7.10 14.33 -23.08
N ALA A 195 7.64 13.76 -22.00
CA ALA A 195 9.08 13.66 -21.76
C ALA A 195 9.63 12.27 -22.14
N ASP A 196 10.95 12.11 -22.06
CA ASP A 196 11.58 10.80 -22.19
C ASP A 196 11.10 9.84 -21.08
N PRO A 197 11.07 8.52 -21.34
CA PRO A 197 10.55 7.54 -20.39
C PRO A 197 11.21 7.61 -19.01
N GLY A 198 10.40 7.77 -17.96
CA GLY A 198 10.86 7.83 -16.58
C GLY A 198 11.23 9.22 -16.08
N VAL A 199 11.27 10.24 -16.94
CA VAL A 199 11.57 11.63 -16.52
C VAL A 199 10.36 12.22 -15.80
N GLU A 200 9.20 12.25 -16.45
CA GLU A 200 8.01 12.87 -15.88
C GLU A 200 7.42 12.02 -14.76
N GLU A 201 7.45 10.69 -14.90
CA GLU A 201 7.05 9.75 -13.84
C GLU A 201 7.82 9.99 -12.53
N ARG A 202 9.14 10.18 -12.64
CA ARG A 202 10.01 10.46 -11.50
C ARG A 202 9.71 11.83 -10.90
N ALA A 203 9.47 12.83 -11.74
CA ALA A 203 9.04 14.15 -11.29
C ALA A 203 7.71 14.10 -10.53
N ILE A 204 6.76 13.25 -10.96
CA ILE A 204 5.50 13.01 -10.24
C ILE A 204 5.76 12.36 -8.88
N VAL A 205 6.58 11.31 -8.81
CA VAL A 205 6.85 10.60 -7.54
C VAL A 205 7.56 11.51 -6.54
N ILE A 206 8.70 12.09 -6.92
CA ILE A 206 9.53 12.90 -6.01
C ILE A 206 8.92 14.28 -5.79
N GLY A 207 8.36 14.88 -6.84
CA GLY A 207 7.86 16.25 -6.80
C GLY A 207 6.44 16.37 -6.29
N VAL A 208 5.61 15.32 -6.32
CA VAL A 208 4.19 15.40 -5.92
C VAL A 208 3.81 14.35 -4.89
N ILE A 209 4.10 13.06 -5.13
CA ILE A 209 3.70 11.98 -4.21
C ILE A 209 4.45 12.09 -2.87
N GLU A 210 5.77 12.29 -2.86
CA GLU A 210 6.49 12.43 -1.57
C GLU A 210 6.02 13.66 -0.78
N PRO A 211 5.86 14.87 -1.36
CA PRO A 211 5.30 16.02 -0.64
C PRO A 211 3.87 15.79 -0.14
N TYR A 212 3.02 15.08 -0.90
CA TYR A 212 1.69 14.66 -0.43
C TYR A 212 1.79 13.76 0.80
N LEU A 213 2.66 12.74 0.77
CA LEU A 213 2.86 11.85 1.92
C LEU A 213 3.41 12.61 3.14
N ALA A 214 4.32 13.57 2.93
CA ALA A 214 4.83 14.44 3.98
C ALA A 214 3.72 15.29 4.61
N LEU A 215 2.86 15.91 3.79
CA LEU A 215 1.70 16.65 4.24
C LEU A 215 0.75 15.76 5.03
N MET A 216 0.40 14.57 4.52
CA MET A 216 -0.50 13.66 5.23
C MET A 216 0.08 13.20 6.58
N ARG A 217 1.40 12.95 6.67
CA ARG A 217 2.07 12.69 7.96
C ARG A 217 1.93 13.85 8.93
N ALA A 218 2.01 15.10 8.46
CA ALA A 218 1.79 16.29 9.28
C ALA A 218 0.33 16.41 9.74
N VAL A 219 -0.64 16.17 8.83
CA VAL A 219 -2.09 16.14 9.15
C VAL A 219 -2.38 15.08 10.22
N ILE A 220 -1.91 13.85 10.02
CA ILE A 220 -2.08 12.73 10.97
C ILE A 220 -1.50 13.10 12.34
N LYS A 221 -0.30 13.67 12.41
CA LYS A 221 0.33 14.08 13.68
C LYS A 221 -0.42 15.22 14.35
N LYS A 222 -0.78 16.27 13.60
CA LYS A 222 -1.43 17.46 14.15
C LYS A 222 -2.79 17.11 14.72
N PHE A 223 -3.61 16.38 13.96
CA PHE A 223 -4.98 16.08 14.36
C PHE A 223 -5.16 14.70 15.00
N LYS A 224 -4.13 13.87 15.11
CA LYS A 224 -4.18 12.51 15.66
C LYS A 224 -5.22 11.63 14.94
N LEU A 225 -5.18 11.67 13.60
CA LEU A 225 -6.11 10.87 12.79
C LEU A 225 -5.97 9.38 13.09
N GLU A 226 -7.09 8.68 13.04
CA GLU A 226 -7.10 7.22 13.23
C GLU A 226 -6.70 6.50 11.92
N PRO A 227 -6.09 5.32 12.01
CA PRO A 227 -5.86 4.47 10.85
C PRO A 227 -7.18 3.99 10.23
N ALA A 228 -7.39 4.25 8.95
CA ALA A 228 -8.55 3.76 8.21
C ALA A 228 -8.33 2.30 7.79
N GLY A 229 -9.15 1.40 8.34
CA GLY A 229 -9.03 -0.04 8.15
C GLY A 229 -8.24 -0.70 9.28
N SER A 230 -8.91 -1.53 10.08
CA SER A 230 -8.34 -2.13 11.28
C SER A 230 -7.56 -3.41 10.96
N HIS A 231 -6.35 -3.26 10.42
CA HIS A 231 -5.36 -4.34 10.45
C HIS A 231 -4.53 -4.33 11.72
N GLY A 232 -4.46 -3.19 12.43
CA GLY A 232 -3.63 -3.02 13.61
C GLY A 232 -2.20 -3.49 13.33
N VAL A 233 -1.66 -4.30 14.24
CA VAL A 233 -0.31 -4.88 14.14
C VAL A 233 -0.14 -5.84 12.94
N TRP A 234 -1.22 -6.25 12.28
CA TRP A 234 -1.20 -7.15 11.12
C TRP A 234 -1.18 -6.44 9.76
N GLY A 235 -1.16 -5.11 9.74
CA GLY A 235 -0.97 -4.31 8.53
C GLY A 235 0.51 -4.11 8.22
N LEU A 236 0.82 -3.68 6.98
CA LEU A 236 2.17 -3.23 6.64
C LEU A 236 2.53 -1.98 7.48
N ASP A 237 1.63 -1.02 7.46
CA ASP A 237 1.71 0.30 8.05
C ASP A 237 0.28 0.76 8.34
N ASP A 238 0.11 1.68 9.29
CA ASP A 238 -1.21 2.15 9.70
C ASP A 238 -1.91 2.99 8.61
N HIS A 239 -1.16 3.70 7.77
CA HIS A 239 -1.68 4.75 6.90
C HIS A 239 -1.28 4.62 5.44
N SER A 240 -0.06 4.13 5.14
CA SER A 240 0.55 4.27 3.80
C SER A 240 1.08 2.96 3.23
N PHE A 241 1.13 2.85 1.91
CA PHE A 241 1.72 1.70 1.21
C PHE A 241 2.69 2.14 0.10
N LEU A 242 2.32 3.16 -0.68
CA LEU A 242 3.12 3.67 -1.79
C LEU A 242 4.59 4.01 -1.45
N PRO A 243 4.95 4.63 -0.30
CA PRO A 243 6.35 4.92 -0.01
C PRO A 243 7.22 3.66 0.07
N TYR A 244 6.66 2.53 0.49
CA TYR A 244 7.39 1.26 0.55
C TYR A 244 7.62 0.67 -0.85
N ILE A 245 6.71 0.89 -1.80
CA ILE A 245 6.89 0.51 -3.20
C ILE A 245 7.99 1.37 -3.82
N PHE A 246 7.82 2.69 -3.86
CA PHE A 246 8.77 3.57 -4.56
C PHE A 246 10.13 3.63 -3.87
N GLY A 247 10.15 3.60 -2.53
CA GLY A 247 11.38 3.62 -1.76
C GLY A 247 12.21 2.35 -1.88
N SER A 248 11.59 1.18 -2.01
CA SER A 248 12.33 -0.06 -2.29
C SER A 248 12.87 -0.09 -3.71
N ALA A 249 12.18 0.51 -4.69
CA ALA A 249 12.70 0.68 -6.04
C ALA A 249 13.96 1.58 -6.08
N GLN A 250 13.99 2.68 -5.31
CA GLN A 250 15.15 3.57 -5.19
C GLN A 250 16.43 2.85 -4.74
N LEU A 251 16.31 1.74 -4.00
CA LEU A 251 17.44 0.98 -3.43
C LEU A 251 17.75 -0.31 -4.20
N ALA A 252 16.96 -0.61 -5.23
CA ALA A 252 17.14 -1.79 -6.08
C ALA A 252 18.33 -1.61 -7.05
N PRO A 253 18.78 -2.69 -7.72
CA PRO A 253 19.84 -2.61 -8.73
C PRO A 253 19.51 -1.61 -9.84
N ALA A 254 20.55 -0.98 -10.39
CA ALA A 254 20.40 -0.04 -11.49
C ALA A 254 19.94 -0.74 -12.78
N LEU A 255 19.12 -0.05 -13.57
CA LEU A 255 18.51 -0.54 -14.79
C LEU A 255 18.79 0.38 -15.98
N SER A 256 19.00 -0.22 -17.14
CA SER A 256 18.94 0.47 -18.42
C SER A 256 17.49 0.52 -18.94
N GLN A 257 17.20 1.43 -19.86
CA GLN A 257 15.84 1.63 -20.41
C GLN A 257 15.20 0.35 -20.99
N SER A 258 15.99 -0.53 -21.60
CA SER A 258 15.54 -1.81 -22.18
C SER A 258 15.53 -2.98 -21.19
N ASP A 259 16.06 -2.80 -19.98
CA ASP A 259 16.23 -3.90 -19.03
C ASP A 259 14.89 -4.32 -18.41
N ARG A 260 14.75 -5.62 -18.18
CA ARG A 260 13.67 -6.15 -17.34
C ARG A 260 13.92 -5.73 -15.89
N ILE A 261 12.83 -5.57 -15.13
CA ILE A 261 12.92 -5.33 -13.68
C ILE A 261 13.70 -6.50 -13.04
N PRO A 262 14.70 -6.22 -12.18
CA PRO A 262 15.50 -7.26 -11.57
C PRO A 262 14.66 -8.00 -10.53
N GLU A 263 14.88 -9.30 -10.37
CA GLU A 263 14.11 -10.08 -9.39
C GLU A 263 14.67 -9.98 -7.97
N GLU A 264 15.98 -9.73 -7.84
CA GLU A 264 16.77 -9.77 -6.61
C GLU A 264 17.96 -8.81 -6.71
N GLY A 265 18.63 -8.55 -5.59
CA GLY A 265 19.77 -7.66 -5.45
C GLY A 265 19.40 -6.27 -4.90
N SER A 266 20.45 -5.49 -4.68
CA SER A 266 20.41 -4.13 -4.15
C SER A 266 21.45 -3.27 -4.88
N LEU A 267 21.28 -1.96 -4.85
CA LEU A 267 22.32 -1.01 -5.24
C LEU A 267 23.57 -1.21 -4.35
N LEU A 268 24.78 -1.03 -4.91
CA LEU A 268 26.06 -1.33 -4.25
C LEU A 268 26.23 -0.70 -2.85
N ASN A 269 25.68 0.50 -2.63
CA ASN A 269 25.76 1.24 -1.37
C ASN A 269 24.39 1.45 -0.72
N ALA A 270 23.38 0.65 -1.08
CA ALA A 270 22.10 0.70 -0.38
C ALA A 270 22.28 0.22 1.08
N PRO A 271 21.55 0.81 2.04
CA PRO A 271 21.40 0.22 3.37
C PRO A 271 20.88 -1.22 3.27
N ASP A 272 21.23 -2.06 4.24
CA ASP A 272 20.64 -3.40 4.30
C ASP A 272 19.16 -3.30 4.66
N PRO A 273 18.28 -4.19 4.18
CA PRO A 273 16.88 -4.19 4.60
C PRO A 273 16.67 -4.22 6.12
N ASP A 274 17.52 -4.94 6.85
CA ASP A 274 17.51 -5.02 8.32
C ASP A 274 17.85 -3.68 9.00
N ASP A 275 18.45 -2.72 8.29
CA ASP A 275 18.78 -1.41 8.85
C ASP A 275 17.55 -0.59 9.25
N ILE A 276 16.35 -0.95 8.81
CA ILE A 276 15.10 -0.33 9.29
C ILE A 276 14.93 -0.47 10.82
N ASN A 277 15.59 -1.47 11.44
CA ASN A 277 15.55 -1.71 12.88
C ASN A 277 16.49 -0.78 13.66
N LYS A 278 17.36 -0.03 12.97
CA LYS A 278 18.42 0.78 13.56
C LYS A 278 18.04 2.26 13.44
N LYS A 279 17.46 2.83 14.51
CA LYS A 279 16.95 4.21 14.56
C LYS A 279 17.92 5.27 14.01
N ASN A 280 19.22 5.13 14.28
CA ASN A 280 20.25 6.06 13.79
C ASN A 280 20.44 6.00 12.26
N ILE A 281 20.33 4.81 11.66
CA ILE A 281 20.38 4.67 10.20
C ILE A 281 19.09 5.23 9.60
N VAL A 282 17.94 4.89 10.19
CA VAL A 282 16.65 5.42 9.74
C VAL A 282 16.63 6.95 9.75
N GLU A 283 17.12 7.59 10.81
CA GLU A 283 17.16 9.06 10.89
C GLU A 283 18.03 9.70 9.80
N LYS A 284 19.09 9.00 9.37
CA LYS A 284 19.93 9.43 8.24
C LYS A 284 19.21 9.21 6.90
N GLU A 285 18.70 8.01 6.67
CA GLU A 285 18.18 7.57 5.37
C GLU A 285 16.78 8.12 5.07
N ARG A 286 15.98 8.45 6.10
CA ARG A 286 14.61 8.99 5.95
C ARG A 286 14.55 10.30 5.18
N ARG A 287 15.67 11.01 5.05
CA ARG A 287 15.78 12.28 4.31
C ARG A 287 15.99 12.08 2.82
N VAL A 288 16.44 10.90 2.40
CA VAL A 288 16.88 10.63 1.02
C VAL A 288 16.08 9.51 0.35
N ASN A 289 15.40 8.65 1.11
CA ASN A 289 14.67 7.50 0.59
C ASN A 289 13.22 7.43 1.13
N MET A 290 12.25 7.14 0.26
CA MET A 290 10.82 7.10 0.63
C MET A 290 10.47 5.98 1.60
N TYR A 291 11.12 4.81 1.50
CA TYR A 291 10.88 3.66 2.40
C TYR A 291 11.31 4.06 3.81
N PHE A 292 12.54 4.56 3.94
CA PHE A 292 13.06 5.04 5.22
C PHE A 292 12.31 6.28 5.73
N SER A 293 11.77 7.13 4.85
CA SER A 293 10.87 8.25 5.22
C SER A 293 9.64 7.75 5.97
N ALA A 294 8.99 6.70 5.47
CA ALA A 294 7.85 6.06 6.12
C ALA A 294 8.24 5.33 7.43
N ILE A 295 9.36 4.58 7.44
CA ILE A 295 9.87 3.95 8.67
C ILE A 295 10.20 5.00 9.74
N GLY A 296 10.80 6.12 9.35
CA GLY A 296 11.08 7.23 10.26
C GLY A 296 9.82 7.80 10.88
N PHE A 297 8.74 7.93 10.10
CA PHE A 297 7.45 8.34 10.63
C PHE A 297 6.89 7.34 11.65
N ILE A 298 6.99 6.03 11.42
CA ILE A 298 6.61 5.01 12.39
C ILE A 298 7.34 5.26 13.72
N TYR A 299 8.65 5.52 13.69
CA TYR A 299 9.41 5.82 14.91
C TYR A 299 9.00 7.13 15.59
N ASP A 300 8.47 8.10 14.84
CA ASP A 300 7.97 9.35 15.41
C ASP A 300 6.65 9.14 16.18
N VAL A 301 5.83 8.17 15.77
CA VAL A 301 4.47 7.97 16.32
C VAL A 301 4.30 6.73 17.19
N LYS A 302 5.17 5.72 17.06
CA LYS A 302 5.15 4.48 17.83
C LYS A 302 6.37 4.37 18.73
N SER A 303 6.15 3.84 19.94
CA SER A 303 7.18 3.60 20.94
C SER A 303 7.35 2.11 21.22
N GLY A 304 8.53 1.73 21.71
CA GLY A 304 8.89 0.35 21.98
C GLY A 304 9.76 -0.28 20.88
N PRO A 305 10.03 -1.59 20.97
CA PRO A 305 10.79 -2.32 19.96
C PRO A 305 10.04 -2.41 18.63
N PHE A 306 10.75 -2.23 17.52
CA PHE A 306 10.14 -2.18 16.18
C PHE A 306 9.34 -3.45 15.83
N TRP A 307 9.90 -4.62 16.12
CA TRP A 307 9.23 -5.92 15.93
C TRP A 307 7.91 -6.06 16.70
N ALA A 308 7.72 -5.32 17.79
CA ALA A 308 6.52 -5.44 18.62
C ALA A 308 5.34 -4.65 18.04
N HIS A 309 5.60 -3.51 17.39
CA HIS A 309 4.55 -2.62 16.88
C HIS A 309 4.43 -2.62 15.35
N SER A 310 5.43 -3.19 14.65
CA SER A 310 5.52 -3.28 13.20
C SER A 310 6.10 -4.64 12.74
N PRO A 311 5.54 -5.79 13.18
CA PRO A 311 6.13 -7.11 12.92
C PRO A 311 6.19 -7.47 11.44
N MET A 312 5.24 -7.02 10.62
CA MET A 312 5.27 -7.32 9.19
C MET A 312 6.45 -6.67 8.47
N LEU A 313 6.72 -5.40 8.77
CA LEU A 313 7.90 -4.70 8.25
C LEU A 313 9.20 -5.31 8.80
N PHE A 314 9.20 -5.75 10.06
CA PHE A 314 10.31 -6.48 10.66
C PHE A 314 10.58 -7.83 9.94
N ASP A 315 9.54 -8.59 9.63
CA ASP A 315 9.69 -9.86 8.90
C ASP A 315 10.20 -9.62 7.48
N ILE A 316 9.71 -8.57 6.81
CA ILE A 316 10.18 -8.14 5.48
C ILE A 316 11.66 -7.74 5.53
N SER A 317 12.13 -7.12 6.61
CA SER A 317 13.54 -6.71 6.75
C SER A 317 14.51 -7.89 6.80
N GLY A 318 14.02 -9.10 7.11
CA GLY A 318 14.79 -10.35 7.05
C GLY A 318 15.01 -10.90 5.63
N ILE A 319 14.49 -10.26 4.57
CA ILE A 319 14.66 -10.72 3.20
C ILE A 319 16.07 -10.37 2.69
N HIS A 320 16.97 -11.35 2.71
CA HIS A 320 18.36 -11.21 2.26
C HIS A 320 18.54 -11.15 0.73
N ALA A 321 17.49 -11.43 -0.04
CA ALA A 321 17.51 -11.37 -1.51
C ALA A 321 17.57 -9.93 -2.06
N GLY A 322 17.62 -8.91 -1.20
CA GLY A 322 17.82 -7.51 -1.56
C GLY A 322 16.55 -6.72 -1.90
N TRP A 323 16.72 -5.42 -2.15
CA TRP A 323 15.62 -4.47 -2.33
C TRP A 323 14.76 -4.72 -3.56
N ALA A 324 15.31 -5.29 -4.64
CA ALA A 324 14.50 -5.70 -5.80
C ALA A 324 13.48 -6.79 -5.42
N LYS A 325 13.86 -7.73 -4.56
CA LYS A 325 12.93 -8.77 -4.07
C LYS A 325 11.84 -8.17 -3.20
N ILE A 326 12.22 -7.24 -2.32
CA ILE A 326 11.29 -6.50 -1.47
C ILE A 326 10.31 -5.69 -2.32
N ASN A 327 10.77 -4.95 -3.33
CA ASN A 327 9.92 -4.18 -4.24
C ASN A 327 8.88 -5.07 -4.95
N LYS A 328 9.33 -6.20 -5.50
CA LYS A 328 8.44 -7.20 -6.10
C LYS A 328 7.40 -7.73 -5.09
N GLY A 329 7.82 -7.94 -3.84
CA GLY A 329 6.93 -8.30 -2.73
C GLY A 329 5.90 -7.21 -2.42
N MET A 330 6.34 -5.95 -2.31
CA MET A 330 5.49 -4.79 -2.03
C MET A 330 4.40 -4.64 -3.08
N ILE A 331 4.73 -4.76 -4.37
CA ILE A 331 3.74 -4.68 -5.46
C ILE A 331 2.68 -5.79 -5.33
N LYS A 332 3.11 -7.03 -5.07
CA LYS A 332 2.18 -8.16 -4.90
C LYS A 332 1.27 -7.95 -3.69
N MET A 333 1.85 -7.45 -2.62
CA MET A 333 1.15 -7.20 -1.37
C MET A 333 0.19 -6.02 -1.48
N TYR A 334 0.53 -4.95 -2.22
CA TYR A 334 -0.38 -3.85 -2.55
C TYR A 334 -1.62 -4.36 -3.27
N ASN A 335 -1.44 -5.24 -4.26
CA ASN A 335 -2.59 -5.87 -4.91
C ASN A 335 -3.45 -6.67 -3.91
N ALA A 336 -2.84 -7.45 -3.01
CA ALA A 336 -3.57 -8.31 -2.08
C ALA A 336 -4.27 -7.54 -0.93
N GLU A 337 -3.61 -6.53 -0.37
CA GLU A 337 -4.04 -5.85 0.85
C GLU A 337 -4.67 -4.48 0.61
N VAL A 338 -4.50 -3.90 -0.59
CA VAL A 338 -5.18 -2.66 -1.00
C VAL A 338 -6.23 -3.01 -2.05
N LEU A 339 -5.82 -3.37 -3.26
CA LEU A 339 -6.75 -3.48 -4.41
C LEU A 339 -7.73 -4.67 -4.32
N ALA A 340 -7.34 -5.76 -3.65
CA ALA A 340 -8.18 -6.94 -3.46
C ALA A 340 -8.96 -6.92 -2.13
N LYS A 341 -8.89 -5.81 -1.38
CA LYS A 341 -9.40 -5.71 -0.01
C LYS A 341 -10.67 -4.87 0.04
N PHE A 342 -11.82 -5.53 0.17
CA PHE A 342 -13.14 -4.87 0.14
C PHE A 342 -13.23 -3.62 1.04
N PRO A 343 -12.86 -3.67 2.34
CA PRO A 343 -12.95 -2.50 3.20
C PRO A 343 -12.15 -1.28 2.73
N VAL A 344 -11.08 -1.51 1.96
CA VAL A 344 -10.19 -0.47 1.43
C VAL A 344 -10.76 0.13 0.16
N VAL A 345 -11.14 -0.70 -0.81
CA VAL A 345 -11.59 -0.23 -2.14
C VAL A 345 -13.08 0.09 -2.26
N GLN A 346 -13.92 -0.25 -1.26
CA GLN A 346 -15.36 0.02 -1.30
C GLN A 346 -15.73 1.51 -1.48
N HIS A 347 -14.81 2.42 -1.15
CA HIS A 347 -15.00 3.85 -1.28
C HIS A 347 -14.49 4.40 -2.62
N PHE A 348 -13.80 3.60 -3.43
CA PHE A 348 -13.33 4.01 -4.74
C PHE A 348 -14.50 4.22 -5.70
N ARG A 349 -14.46 5.33 -6.46
CA ARG A 349 -15.55 5.79 -7.33
C ARG A 349 -15.15 5.59 -8.79
N PHE A 350 -16.09 5.15 -9.60
CA PHE A 350 -15.86 4.76 -10.99
C PHE A 350 -16.60 5.69 -11.94
N GLY A 351 -15.85 6.32 -12.84
CA GLY A 351 -16.37 7.11 -13.95
C GLY A 351 -15.81 6.62 -15.28
N SER A 352 -15.51 7.55 -16.16
CA SER A 352 -14.97 7.26 -17.50
C SER A 352 -13.44 7.14 -17.52
N LEU A 353 -12.75 7.85 -16.63
CA LEU A 353 -11.29 7.82 -16.50
C LEU A 353 -10.86 6.54 -15.80
N PHE A 354 -11.66 6.01 -14.87
CA PHE A 354 -11.50 4.66 -14.32
C PHE A 354 -12.79 3.87 -14.46
N SER A 355 -12.93 3.24 -15.63
CA SER A 355 -14.15 2.49 -15.99
C SER A 355 -14.25 1.16 -15.25
N TRP A 356 -15.46 0.89 -14.75
CA TRP A 356 -15.88 -0.40 -14.21
C TRP A 356 -16.00 -1.49 -15.30
N ASP A 357 -16.02 -1.12 -16.57
CA ASP A 357 -16.14 -2.06 -17.69
C ASP A 357 -15.03 -3.09 -17.64
N ARG A 358 -15.38 -4.33 -17.98
CA ARG A 358 -14.43 -5.43 -18.05
C ARG A 358 -13.32 -5.14 -19.05
N ASP A 359 -12.08 -5.31 -18.63
CA ASP A 359 -10.95 -5.33 -19.54
C ASP A 359 -10.97 -6.64 -20.35
N PRO A 360 -10.94 -6.59 -21.69
CA PRO A 360 -11.04 -7.78 -22.53
C PRO A 360 -9.86 -8.74 -22.36
N ASN A 361 -8.72 -8.26 -21.86
CA ASN A 361 -7.51 -9.03 -21.59
C ASN A 361 -7.39 -9.43 -20.11
N ALA A 362 -8.40 -9.13 -19.27
CA ALA A 362 -8.36 -9.49 -17.86
C ALA A 362 -8.35 -11.02 -17.67
N ILE A 363 -7.30 -11.51 -17.03
CA ILE A 363 -7.21 -12.89 -16.57
C ILE A 363 -8.09 -13.03 -15.32
N PRO A 364 -8.99 -14.03 -15.24
CA PRO A 364 -9.80 -14.24 -14.06
C PRO A 364 -8.92 -14.47 -12.82
N PRO A 365 -9.25 -13.89 -11.65
CA PRO A 365 -8.53 -14.18 -10.43
C PRO A 365 -8.65 -15.68 -10.09
N PRO A 366 -7.61 -16.29 -9.49
CA PRO A 366 -7.69 -17.69 -9.06
C PRO A 366 -8.84 -17.87 -8.06
N PRO A 367 -9.56 -19.01 -8.09
CA PRO A 367 -10.68 -19.25 -7.18
C PRO A 367 -10.22 -19.21 -5.72
N ARG A 368 -10.87 -18.39 -4.90
CA ARG A 368 -10.65 -18.37 -3.45
C ARG A 368 -11.09 -19.72 -2.87
N MET A 369 -10.14 -20.54 -2.42
CA MET A 369 -10.47 -21.66 -1.54
C MET A 369 -11.02 -21.08 -0.23
N GLN A 370 -12.32 -21.24 0.00
CA GLN A 370 -12.92 -20.95 1.30
C GLN A 370 -12.32 -21.93 2.32
N THR A 371 -11.43 -21.46 3.19
CA THR A 371 -11.10 -22.17 4.42
C THR A 371 -12.31 -22.08 5.35
N MET A 372 -13.25 -23.02 5.21
CA MET A 372 -14.25 -23.27 6.24
C MET A 372 -13.56 -23.97 7.41
N SER A 373 -12.89 -23.19 8.26
CA SER A 373 -12.47 -23.64 9.59
C SER A 373 -13.54 -23.20 10.59
N GLY A 374 -14.59 -24.00 10.69
CA GLY A 374 -15.61 -23.89 11.73
C GLY A 374 -16.45 -25.17 11.74
N PRO A 375 -16.59 -25.89 12.86
CA PRO A 375 -17.40 -27.10 12.90
C PRO A 375 -18.88 -26.71 12.78
N GLN A 376 -19.43 -26.79 11.58
CA GLN A 376 -20.87 -26.79 11.37
C GLN A 376 -21.41 -28.20 11.64
N THR A 377 -21.78 -28.47 12.88
CA THR A 377 -22.71 -29.56 13.19
C THR A 377 -24.09 -29.21 12.62
N GLN A 378 -24.45 -29.89 11.54
CA GLN A 378 -25.78 -29.87 10.94
C GLN A 378 -26.76 -30.61 11.89
N PRO A 379 -27.89 -30.03 12.32
CA PRO A 379 -28.88 -30.77 13.09
C PRO A 379 -29.76 -31.60 12.15
N GLN A 380 -29.75 -32.93 12.31
CA GLN A 380 -30.81 -33.79 11.77
C GLN A 380 -32.06 -33.72 12.65
N PRO A 381 -33.28 -33.79 12.08
CA PRO A 381 -34.51 -33.83 12.86
C PRO A 381 -34.77 -35.26 13.36
N VAL A 382 -34.86 -35.46 14.67
CA VAL A 382 -35.39 -36.68 15.27
C VAL A 382 -36.52 -36.37 16.24
N SER A 383 -37.57 -37.17 16.11
CA SER A 383 -38.89 -37.12 16.73
C SER A 383 -38.90 -37.31 18.25
N SER A 384 -39.94 -36.76 18.86
CA SER A 384 -40.27 -36.66 20.29
C SER A 384 -40.60 -37.98 21.01
N SER A 385 -40.11 -38.13 22.25
CA SER A 385 -40.85 -38.76 23.38
C SER A 385 -40.22 -38.47 24.77
N THR A 386 -40.92 -37.68 25.58
CA THR A 386 -41.14 -37.67 27.07
C THR A 386 -40.07 -38.12 28.11
N ARG A 387 -39.56 -37.11 28.90
CA ARG A 387 -39.41 -36.89 30.39
C ARG A 387 -38.92 -38.01 31.38
N PRO A 388 -38.42 -37.70 32.62
CA PRO A 388 -37.92 -36.43 33.22
C PRO A 388 -36.57 -36.54 34.02
N ASP A 389 -36.05 -35.37 34.43
CA ASP A 389 -34.85 -35.00 35.23
C ASP A 389 -34.72 -35.61 36.65
N PRO A 390 -33.55 -35.62 37.36
CA PRO A 390 -32.90 -34.37 37.85
C PRO A 390 -31.35 -34.34 38.09
N GLY A 391 -30.78 -33.12 38.01
CA GLY A 391 -29.80 -32.60 39.01
C GLY A 391 -28.29 -32.65 38.71
N PRO A 392 -27.46 -31.80 39.34
CA PRO A 392 -26.44 -30.99 38.66
C PRO A 392 -24.98 -31.37 38.94
N ASP A 393 -24.06 -31.05 38.00
CA ASP A 393 -22.72 -30.46 38.23
C ASP A 393 -21.78 -30.71 37.02
N MET A 394 -21.49 -29.66 36.25
CA MET A 394 -20.45 -29.66 35.21
C MET A 394 -19.17 -29.02 35.75
N LYS A 395 -18.12 -29.84 35.92
CA LYS A 395 -16.72 -29.39 35.96
C LYS A 395 -16.02 -29.85 34.67
N ALA A 396 -15.21 -28.96 34.10
CA ALA A 396 -14.54 -29.12 32.81
C ALA A 396 -13.57 -30.32 32.74
N PRO A 397 -13.56 -31.12 31.65
CA PRO A 397 -12.68 -32.27 31.50
C PRO A 397 -11.43 -31.93 30.68
N TRP A 398 -10.36 -31.49 31.33
CA TRP A 398 -9.00 -31.60 30.78
C TRP A 398 -8.05 -32.11 31.86
N ALA A 399 -8.33 -33.31 32.35
CA ALA A 399 -7.40 -34.02 33.22
C ALA A 399 -7.54 -35.52 32.96
N THR A 400 -6.71 -36.06 32.07
CA THR A 400 -5.97 -37.31 32.30
C THR A 400 -5.13 -37.68 31.07
N ALA A 401 -3.81 -37.66 31.26
CA ALA A 401 -2.85 -38.24 30.34
C ALA A 401 -2.78 -39.76 30.53
N ARG A 402 -2.55 -40.52 29.45
CA ARG A 402 -1.85 -41.81 29.52
C ARG A 402 -0.91 -42.01 28.34
N VAL A 403 0.33 -42.33 28.70
CA VAL A 403 1.48 -42.69 27.87
C VAL A 403 1.39 -44.17 27.50
N SER A 404 1.81 -44.54 26.29
CA SER A 404 2.32 -45.88 25.95
C SER A 404 3.25 -45.76 24.75
N GLY A 405 4.49 -46.22 24.91
CA GLY A 405 5.56 -46.14 23.92
C GLY A 405 5.56 -47.30 22.91
N GLY A 406 6.38 -47.14 21.87
CA GLY A 406 6.66 -48.18 20.88
C GLY A 406 7.63 -47.66 19.82
N SER A 407 8.87 -48.14 19.88
CA SER A 407 9.96 -47.89 18.95
C SER A 407 9.78 -48.64 17.62
N SER A 408 10.07 -48.01 16.48
CA SER A 408 10.68 -48.71 15.33
C SER A 408 11.33 -47.73 14.34
N THR A 409 12.51 -48.14 13.90
CA THR A 409 13.40 -47.56 12.88
C THR A 409 12.85 -47.76 11.47
N MET A 410 13.23 -46.89 10.51
CA MET A 410 13.59 -47.21 9.12
C MET A 410 14.01 -45.94 8.35
N SER A 411 15.23 -45.96 7.83
CA SER A 411 15.76 -45.01 6.83
C SER A 411 15.03 -45.17 5.49
N ARG A 412 14.75 -44.05 4.81
CA ARG A 412 14.56 -44.03 3.34
C ARG A 412 15.00 -42.69 2.75
N ILE A 413 15.98 -42.77 1.86
CA ILE A 413 16.41 -41.74 0.92
C ILE A 413 15.36 -41.63 -0.22
N PRO A 414 14.99 -40.44 -0.69
CA PRO A 414 14.37 -40.26 -2.02
C PRO A 414 15.36 -39.73 -3.08
N PRO A 415 15.09 -39.99 -4.38
CA PRO A 415 16.06 -39.84 -5.47
C PRO A 415 16.12 -38.43 -6.08
N ALA A 416 17.18 -38.21 -6.87
CA ALA A 416 17.46 -37.00 -7.65
C ALA A 416 16.34 -36.57 -8.61
N LEU A 417 16.16 -35.25 -8.76
CA LEU A 417 15.23 -34.60 -9.71
C LEU A 417 15.91 -34.36 -11.08
N PRO A 418 15.16 -34.39 -12.20
CA PRO A 418 15.68 -34.13 -13.54
C PRO A 418 15.89 -32.64 -13.84
N ASP A 419 16.91 -32.36 -14.66
CA ASP A 419 17.30 -31.05 -15.21
C ASP A 419 16.22 -30.49 -16.15
N THR A 420 15.65 -29.33 -15.79
CA THR A 420 14.60 -28.62 -16.55
C THR A 420 15.08 -27.27 -17.09
N SER A 421 16.25 -27.25 -17.73
CA SER A 421 16.82 -26.04 -18.34
C SER A 421 16.19 -25.60 -19.68
N ARG A 422 15.02 -26.11 -20.12
CA ARG A 422 14.52 -25.86 -21.49
C ARG A 422 12.99 -25.70 -21.70
N LEU A 423 12.23 -25.09 -20.80
CA LEU A 423 10.80 -24.76 -21.07
C LEU A 423 10.42 -23.28 -20.74
N PRO A 424 9.53 -22.64 -21.52
CA PRO A 424 9.09 -21.26 -21.30
C PRO A 424 8.12 -21.13 -20.09
N PRO A 425 8.05 -19.95 -19.43
CA PRO A 425 7.44 -19.84 -18.11
C PRO A 425 5.90 -19.86 -18.16
N GLY A 426 5.31 -20.93 -17.64
CA GLY A 426 3.89 -21.00 -17.25
C GLY A 426 3.70 -20.76 -15.74
N PRO A 427 2.49 -20.40 -15.28
CA PRO A 427 2.21 -20.07 -13.88
C PRO A 427 2.25 -21.32 -13.00
N MET A 428 3.20 -21.40 -12.08
CA MET A 428 3.29 -22.46 -11.08
C MET A 428 2.30 -22.23 -9.93
N ALA A 429 1.66 -23.31 -9.50
CA ALA A 429 0.77 -23.41 -8.35
C ALA A 429 1.46 -22.97 -7.03
N PRO A 430 0.71 -22.51 -6.01
CA PRO A 430 1.29 -22.02 -4.77
C PRO A 430 2.03 -23.14 -4.04
N THR A 431 3.35 -23.00 -3.95
CA THR A 431 4.19 -23.84 -3.09
C THR A 431 4.04 -23.34 -1.66
N ARG A 432 3.59 -24.23 -0.76
CA ARG A 432 3.50 -24.01 0.69
C ARG A 432 4.89 -23.66 1.24
N ALA A 433 5.01 -22.55 1.99
CA ALA A 433 6.27 -22.17 2.63
C ALA A 433 6.69 -23.24 3.69
N PRO A 434 7.97 -23.65 3.78
CA PRO A 434 8.36 -24.87 4.49
C PRO A 434 8.42 -24.77 6.03
N TRP A 435 8.14 -23.63 6.65
CA TRP A 435 8.47 -23.41 8.06
C TRP A 435 7.34 -23.71 9.05
N THR A 436 6.29 -24.41 8.61
CA THR A 436 5.26 -24.94 9.53
C THR A 436 5.69 -26.28 10.12
N SER A 437 6.72 -26.25 10.96
CA SER A 437 7.01 -27.32 11.92
C SER A 437 7.20 -26.70 13.29
N SER A 438 6.22 -26.91 14.16
CA SER A 438 6.25 -26.54 15.58
C SER A 438 7.38 -27.31 16.29
N GLN A 439 8.41 -26.60 16.76
CA GLN A 439 9.33 -27.11 17.77
C GLN A 439 8.82 -26.77 19.19
N PRO A 440 9.04 -27.63 20.20
CA PRO A 440 8.65 -27.34 21.57
C PRO A 440 9.59 -26.31 22.22
N ALA A 441 9.03 -25.35 22.94
CA ALA A 441 9.78 -24.41 23.76
C ALA A 441 10.55 -25.14 24.89
N GLY A 442 11.82 -24.81 25.08
CA GLY A 442 12.62 -25.25 26.22
C GLY A 442 12.17 -24.58 27.53
N PRO A 443 12.53 -25.14 28.71
CA PRO A 443 12.04 -24.66 29.99
C PRO A 443 12.69 -23.32 30.39
N ALA A 444 11.89 -22.44 30.98
CA ALA A 444 12.34 -21.18 31.59
C ALA A 444 13.14 -21.45 32.89
N PRO A 445 14.13 -20.60 33.23
CA PRO A 445 14.89 -20.75 34.47
C PRO A 445 14.06 -20.33 35.69
N THR A 446 14.11 -21.16 36.73
CA THR A 446 13.53 -20.94 38.06
C THR A 446 14.44 -20.00 38.87
N GLY A 447 13.90 -18.87 39.32
CA GLY A 447 14.52 -18.01 40.34
C GLY A 447 13.59 -17.89 41.55
N ASP A 448 14.11 -18.22 42.73
CA ASP A 448 13.40 -18.19 44.02
C ASP A 448 13.12 -16.75 44.51
N PRO A 449 12.12 -16.56 45.40
CA PRO A 449 11.64 -15.25 45.82
C PRO A 449 12.07 -14.89 47.24
N GLU A 450 13.10 -14.05 47.40
CA GLU A 450 13.31 -13.25 48.62
C GLU A 450 14.00 -11.93 48.23
N ASP A 451 13.27 -10.81 48.24
CA ASP A 451 13.38 -9.79 49.29
C ASP A 451 12.70 -8.47 48.84
N LEU A 452 11.83 -7.97 49.71
CA LEU A 452 11.12 -6.70 49.60
C LEU A 452 12.00 -5.60 50.19
N THR A 453 12.18 -4.46 49.51
CA THR A 453 11.97 -3.14 50.15
C THR A 453 12.06 -1.96 49.18
N THR A 454 10.93 -1.29 49.06
CA THR A 454 10.71 0.02 48.45
C THR A 454 11.35 1.15 49.28
N LYS A 455 12.14 2.05 48.67
CA LYS A 455 12.25 3.47 49.09
C LYS A 455 12.63 4.38 47.92
N ALA A 456 11.78 5.38 47.66
CA ALA A 456 12.06 6.57 46.86
C ALA A 456 12.84 7.62 47.68
N PRO A 457 13.52 8.58 47.03
CA PRO A 457 13.78 9.87 47.63
C PRO A 457 13.25 11.04 46.79
N GLY A 458 12.49 11.91 47.46
CA GLY A 458 12.11 13.23 46.96
C GLY A 458 13.16 14.30 47.29
N VAL A 459 13.17 15.32 46.43
CA VAL A 459 13.32 16.77 46.65
C VAL A 459 14.22 17.25 47.81
N LYS A 460 15.24 18.00 47.43
CA LYS A 460 15.63 19.26 48.10
C LYS A 460 15.56 20.40 47.10
#